data_AF-A0A356SZF1-F1
#
_entry.id   AF-A0A356SZF1-F1
#
_cell.length_a   1.000
_cell.length_b   1.000
_cell.length_c   1.000
_cell.angle_alpha   90.00
_cell.angle_beta   90.00
_cell.angle_gamma   90.00
#
_symmetry.space_group_name_H-M   'P 1'
#
loop_
_entity.id
_entity.type
_entity.pdbx_description
1 polymer ?
#
loop_
_entity_poly.entity_id
_entity_poly.type
_entity_poly.pdbx_seq_one_letter_code
_entity_poly.pdbx_strand_id
1 'polypeptide(L)'
;MSQGRIFPLVGPLLVLYLIAEVAASGEALDLGAMGLCVLALIVSAAPAWMLRGAPRAGVRRVTTLGVACGVVLVRAAMPSLSSLYLDLGASIGLPLAGALALHLALDTPDRPRALGHRWLRWLAWGGAVVASVGALLAEAPAMPVGGDVLIVPQRWTWAAPLYAGLAVAVAAVLRVARRRMGSAPEALASNGWATLGSTVAVAAGLSGLGLVRADALAPEVARGLWAASLVSLLAGHVAMLGARRQVHAGRSTRRLIAGALAVGVVSVLAALLVERLPSDPVAIGVGVAFCAVASAALYRLTFVAVRRLLAPFGGRLIEGTNEALRRAVGATDLEQLGAAILPPL
;
A
#
# COMPACT_ATOMS: atom_id res chain seq x y z
N MET A 1 -29.56 10.54 -17.65
CA MET A 1 -28.09 10.39 -17.66
C MET A 1 -27.61 10.30 -16.22
N SER A 2 -26.97 9.20 -15.82
CA SER A 2 -26.79 8.88 -14.39
C SER A 2 -25.60 9.62 -13.74
N GLN A 3 -25.87 10.33 -12.65
CA GLN A 3 -24.87 11.01 -11.80
C GLN A 3 -23.78 10.07 -11.24
N GLY A 4 -23.92 8.74 -11.40
CA GLY A 4 -22.97 7.74 -10.93
C GLY A 4 -21.71 7.55 -11.77
N ARG A 5 -21.61 8.14 -12.98
CA ARG A 5 -20.43 8.00 -13.85
C ARG A 5 -19.36 9.09 -13.70
N ILE A 6 -19.71 10.25 -13.14
CA ILE A 6 -18.80 11.40 -13.06
C ILE A 6 -17.85 11.29 -11.86
N PHE A 7 -18.37 10.85 -10.71
CA PHE A 7 -17.60 10.73 -9.47
C PHE A 7 -16.28 9.92 -9.53
N PRO A 8 -16.18 8.78 -10.26
CA PRO A 8 -14.92 8.04 -10.34
C PRO A 8 -13.84 8.75 -11.18
N LEU A 9 -14.19 9.78 -11.96
CA LEU A 9 -13.25 10.52 -12.81
C LEU A 9 -12.71 11.78 -12.13
N VAL A 10 -13.45 12.38 -11.20
CA VAL A 10 -13.02 13.62 -10.51
C VAL A 10 -11.70 13.43 -9.75
N GLY A 11 -11.50 12.27 -9.11
CA GLY A 11 -10.29 11.99 -8.35
C GLY A 11 -9.02 11.93 -9.22
N PRO A 12 -8.97 11.09 -10.28
CA PRO A 12 -7.85 11.09 -11.21
C PRO A 12 -7.63 12.44 -11.91
N LEU A 13 -8.69 13.21 -12.19
CA LEU A 13 -8.57 14.57 -12.74
C LEU A 13 -7.87 15.53 -11.77
N LEU A 14 -8.16 15.44 -10.47
CA LEU A 14 -7.42 16.21 -9.45
C LEU A 14 -5.94 15.84 -9.45
N VAL A 15 -5.59 14.55 -9.56
CA VAL A 15 -4.20 14.11 -9.63
C VAL A 15 -3.52 14.62 -10.91
N LEU A 16 -4.21 14.58 -12.06
CA LEU A 16 -3.71 15.17 -13.30
C LEU A 16 -3.47 16.68 -13.18
N TYR A 17 -4.37 17.39 -12.50
CA TYR A 17 -4.19 18.83 -12.23
C TYR A 17 -2.93 19.10 -11.41
N LEU A 18 -2.66 18.32 -10.36
CA LEU A 18 -1.43 18.47 -9.58
C LEU A 18 -0.18 18.09 -10.38
N ILE A 19 -0.26 17.12 -11.29
CA ILE A 19 0.85 16.79 -12.21
C ILE A 19 1.08 17.95 -13.18
N ALA A 20 0.01 18.58 -13.67
CA ALA A 20 0.11 19.75 -14.53
C ALA A 20 0.74 20.94 -13.80
N GLU A 21 0.42 21.15 -12.52
CA GLU A 21 1.07 22.14 -11.65
C GLU A 21 2.58 21.88 -11.54
N VAL A 22 2.97 20.62 -11.32
CA VAL A 22 4.39 20.23 -11.32
C VAL A 22 5.06 20.53 -12.67
N ALA A 23 4.41 20.19 -13.79
CA ALA A 23 4.94 20.46 -15.13
C ALA A 23 5.01 21.96 -15.45
N ALA A 24 4.09 22.76 -14.92
CA ALA A 24 4.03 24.20 -15.14
C ALA A 24 5.09 24.98 -14.34
N SER A 25 5.72 24.36 -13.33
CA SER A 25 6.79 24.98 -12.55
C SER A 25 8.04 25.35 -13.36
N GLY A 26 8.23 24.72 -14.54
CA GLY A 26 9.42 24.90 -15.38
C GLY A 26 10.67 24.19 -14.85
N GLU A 27 10.59 23.52 -13.70
CA GLU A 27 11.68 22.69 -13.19
C GLU A 27 11.80 21.38 -14.00
N ALA A 28 13.03 20.96 -14.26
CA ALA A 28 13.29 19.72 -14.98
C ALA A 28 12.91 18.50 -14.13
N LEU A 29 11.96 17.70 -14.62
CA LEU A 29 11.56 16.45 -14.00
C LEU A 29 12.62 15.36 -14.25
N ASP A 30 13.25 14.87 -13.19
CA ASP A 30 14.08 13.67 -13.27
C ASP A 30 13.21 12.41 -13.54
N LEU A 31 13.86 11.32 -13.95
CA LEU A 31 13.18 10.05 -14.26
C LEU A 31 12.39 9.48 -13.05
N GLY A 32 12.87 9.72 -11.82
CA GLY A 32 12.21 9.28 -10.60
C GLY A 32 10.90 10.04 -10.36
N ALA A 33 10.92 11.35 -10.52
CA ALA A 33 9.77 12.24 -10.40
C ALA A 33 8.73 11.94 -11.50
N MET A 34 9.17 11.74 -12.75
CA MET A 34 8.29 11.28 -13.83
C MET A 34 7.63 9.94 -13.49
N GLY A 35 8.42 8.98 -13.00
CA GLY A 35 7.92 7.67 -12.57
C GLY A 35 6.86 7.78 -11.47
N LEU A 36 7.06 8.67 -10.49
CA LEU A 36 6.09 8.92 -9.43
C LEU A 36 4.81 9.60 -9.93
N CYS A 37 4.89 10.56 -10.86
CA CYS A 37 3.72 11.17 -11.46
C CYS A 37 2.87 10.15 -12.24
N VAL A 38 3.52 9.30 -13.05
CA VAL A 38 2.82 8.20 -13.76
C VAL A 38 2.20 7.23 -12.76
N LEU A 39 2.95 6.85 -11.73
CA LEU A 39 2.46 5.95 -10.68
C LEU A 39 1.27 6.56 -9.92
N ALA A 40 1.30 7.85 -9.59
CA ALA A 40 0.21 8.57 -8.95
C ALA A 40 -1.08 8.48 -9.77
N LEU A 41 -0.98 8.67 -11.09
CA LEU A 41 -2.11 8.55 -12.01
C LEU A 41 -2.66 7.11 -12.02
N ILE A 42 -1.79 6.11 -12.13
CA ILE A 42 -2.19 4.69 -12.10
C ILE A 42 -2.89 4.35 -10.78
N VAL A 43 -2.29 4.73 -9.64
CA VAL A 43 -2.80 4.47 -8.28
C VAL A 43 -4.16 5.13 -8.06
N SER A 44 -4.38 6.34 -8.61
CA SER A 44 -5.66 7.04 -8.50
C SER A 44 -6.77 6.44 -9.38
N ALA A 45 -6.44 5.94 -10.58
CA ALA A 45 -7.42 5.47 -11.56
C ALA A 45 -7.69 3.96 -11.50
N ALA A 46 -6.67 3.14 -11.25
CA ALA A 46 -6.75 1.68 -11.31
C ALA A 46 -7.86 1.06 -10.44
N PRO A 47 -8.13 1.53 -9.20
CA PRO A 47 -9.18 0.95 -8.37
C PRO A 47 -10.58 1.01 -9.02
N ALA A 48 -10.87 2.06 -9.80
CA ALA A 48 -12.18 2.21 -10.48
C ALA A 48 -12.42 1.14 -11.55
N TRP A 49 -11.36 0.60 -12.13
CA TRP A 49 -11.41 -0.46 -13.13
C TRP A 49 -11.29 -1.84 -12.50
N MET A 50 -10.34 -2.01 -11.58
CA MET A 50 -10.04 -3.31 -10.94
C MET A 50 -11.16 -3.81 -10.02
N LEU A 51 -11.97 -2.90 -9.47
CA LEU A 51 -13.05 -3.23 -8.53
C LEU A 51 -14.44 -3.23 -9.18
N ARG A 52 -14.52 -3.25 -10.51
CA ARG A 52 -15.80 -3.42 -11.22
C ARG A 52 -16.45 -4.74 -10.80
N GLY A 53 -17.65 -4.65 -10.24
CA GLY A 53 -18.42 -5.80 -9.74
C GLY A 53 -18.21 -6.16 -8.27
N ALA A 54 -17.37 -5.42 -7.52
CA ALA A 54 -17.19 -5.64 -6.08
C ALA A 54 -18.25 -4.89 -5.23
N PRO A 55 -18.46 -5.25 -3.95
CA PRO A 55 -19.44 -4.61 -3.07
C PRO A 55 -19.22 -3.10 -2.89
N ARG A 56 -20.25 -2.30 -3.18
CA ARG A 56 -20.17 -0.83 -3.37
C ARG A 56 -19.51 -0.05 -2.23
N ALA A 57 -19.75 -0.43 -0.97
CA ALA A 57 -19.27 0.34 0.19
C ALA A 57 -17.74 0.31 0.34
N GLY A 58 -17.12 -0.86 0.14
CA GLY A 58 -15.66 -1.02 0.17
C GLY A 58 -14.99 -0.36 -1.04
N VAL A 59 -15.61 -0.46 -2.22
CA VAL A 59 -15.09 0.10 -3.48
C VAL A 59 -14.87 1.60 -3.36
N ARG A 60 -15.87 2.36 -2.88
CA ARG A 60 -15.76 3.82 -2.77
C ARG A 60 -14.58 4.23 -1.89
N ARG A 61 -14.39 3.57 -0.75
CA ARG A 61 -13.31 3.88 0.19
C ARG A 61 -11.93 3.57 -0.41
N VAL A 62 -11.79 2.44 -1.11
CA VAL A 62 -10.54 2.06 -1.76
C VAL A 62 -10.23 2.96 -2.97
N THR A 63 -11.25 3.40 -3.73
CA THR A 63 -11.05 4.40 -4.79
C THR A 63 -10.61 5.74 -4.21
N THR A 64 -11.22 6.21 -3.11
CA THR A 64 -10.78 7.45 -2.44
C THR A 64 -9.38 7.30 -1.86
N LEU A 65 -9.02 6.13 -1.33
CA LEU A 65 -7.67 5.84 -0.86
C LEU A 65 -6.67 5.95 -2.01
N GLY A 66 -7.00 5.44 -3.20
CA GLY A 66 -6.14 5.56 -4.38
C GLY A 66 -5.92 7.01 -4.81
N VAL A 67 -6.95 7.85 -4.76
CA VAL A 67 -6.84 9.30 -5.04
C VAL A 67 -5.94 9.98 -3.99
N ALA A 68 -6.17 9.70 -2.70
CA ALA A 68 -5.36 10.25 -1.61
C ALA A 68 -3.88 9.84 -1.74
N CYS A 69 -3.60 8.58 -2.04
CA CYS A 69 -2.24 8.11 -2.33
C CYS A 69 -1.66 8.80 -3.57
N GLY A 70 -2.43 8.97 -4.64
CA GLY A 70 -1.99 9.66 -5.85
C GLY A 70 -1.57 11.11 -5.58
N VAL A 71 -2.41 11.88 -4.86
CA VAL A 71 -2.10 13.26 -4.47
C VAL A 71 -0.78 13.34 -3.70
N VAL A 72 -0.57 12.46 -2.72
CA VAL A 72 0.67 12.44 -1.93
C VAL A 72 1.88 12.03 -2.78
N LEU A 73 1.72 11.10 -3.72
CA LEU A 73 2.80 10.70 -4.64
C LEU A 73 3.25 11.85 -5.55
N VAL A 74 2.33 12.71 -5.99
CA VAL A 74 2.70 13.90 -6.79
C VAL A 74 3.54 14.86 -5.94
N ARG A 75 3.17 15.12 -4.68
CA ARG A 75 4.01 15.93 -3.77
C ARG A 75 5.37 15.28 -3.54
N ALA A 76 5.41 13.95 -3.37
CA ALA A 76 6.65 13.20 -3.17
C ALA A 76 7.55 13.23 -4.41
N ALA A 77 7.00 13.39 -5.62
CA ALA A 77 7.78 13.52 -6.85
C ALA A 77 8.72 14.73 -6.81
N MET A 78 8.23 15.85 -6.28
CA MET A 78 9.00 17.10 -6.15
C MET A 78 8.83 17.70 -4.76
N PRO A 79 9.55 17.19 -3.73
CA PRO A 79 9.39 17.63 -2.34
C PRO A 79 9.92 19.06 -2.11
N SER A 80 10.85 19.54 -2.92
CA SER A 80 11.41 20.90 -2.84
C SER A 80 10.55 21.97 -3.51
N LEU A 81 9.61 21.57 -4.38
CA LEU A 81 8.79 22.52 -5.13
C LEU A 81 7.82 23.23 -4.18
N SER A 82 7.91 24.57 -4.13
CA SER A 82 7.00 25.41 -3.37
C SER A 82 5.71 25.64 -4.17
N SER A 83 4.66 24.87 -3.88
CA SER A 83 3.33 25.07 -4.46
C SER A 83 2.27 24.87 -3.40
N LEU A 84 1.47 25.91 -3.19
CA LEU A 84 0.35 25.89 -2.25
C LEU A 84 -0.59 24.71 -2.52
N TYR A 85 -0.84 24.38 -3.79
CA TYR A 85 -1.73 23.27 -4.16
C TYR A 85 -1.17 21.90 -3.80
N LEU A 86 0.15 21.71 -3.97
CA LEU A 86 0.83 20.47 -3.61
C LEU A 86 0.89 20.30 -2.09
N ASP A 87 1.18 21.38 -1.37
CA ASP A 87 1.23 21.39 0.10
C ASP A 87 -0.15 21.14 0.70
N LEU A 88 -1.18 21.87 0.23
CA LEU A 88 -2.59 21.61 0.58
C LEU A 88 -2.98 20.16 0.29
N GLY A 89 -2.63 19.68 -0.90
CA GLY A 89 -2.91 18.33 -1.35
C GLY A 89 -2.31 17.27 -0.43
N ALA A 90 -1.04 17.41 -0.05
CA ALA A 90 -0.36 16.47 0.82
C ALA A 90 -0.86 16.53 2.28
N SER A 91 -1.06 17.74 2.81
CA SER A 91 -1.58 17.99 4.15
C SER A 91 -2.99 17.43 4.37
N ILE A 92 -3.79 17.31 3.31
CA ILE A 92 -5.11 16.67 3.35
C ILE A 92 -5.03 15.18 2.97
N GLY A 93 -4.31 14.86 1.90
CA GLY A 93 -4.24 13.54 1.29
C GLY A 93 -3.63 12.50 2.21
N LEU A 94 -2.57 12.86 2.95
CA LEU A 94 -1.86 11.91 3.80
C LEU A 94 -2.68 11.49 5.03
N PRO A 95 -3.29 12.42 5.81
CA PRO A 95 -4.22 12.04 6.87
C PRO A 95 -5.46 11.32 6.37
N LEU A 96 -5.99 11.72 5.21
CA LEU A 96 -7.11 11.04 4.57
C LEU A 96 -6.78 9.58 4.24
N ALA A 97 -5.58 9.29 3.71
CA ALA A 97 -5.13 7.93 3.43
C ALA A 97 -5.05 7.09 4.72
N GLY A 98 -4.48 7.65 5.80
CA GLY A 98 -4.43 7.00 7.11
C GLY A 98 -5.81 6.71 7.70
N ALA A 99 -6.71 7.69 7.66
CA ALA A 99 -8.08 7.55 8.12
C ALA A 99 -8.86 6.47 7.35
N LEU A 100 -8.70 6.45 6.02
CA LEU A 100 -9.32 5.46 5.15
C LEU A 100 -8.78 4.06 5.43
N ALA A 101 -7.47 3.89 5.61
CA ALA A 101 -6.86 2.62 5.98
C ALA A 101 -7.40 2.09 7.31
N LEU A 102 -7.48 2.95 8.32
CA LEU A 102 -8.02 2.61 9.64
C LEU A 102 -9.52 2.28 9.57
N HIS A 103 -10.30 3.08 8.85
CA HIS A 103 -11.73 2.83 8.66
C HIS A 103 -11.98 1.53 7.90
N LEU A 104 -11.19 1.24 6.86
CA LEU A 104 -11.23 -0.03 6.16
C LEU A 104 -10.87 -1.19 7.09
N ALA A 105 -9.94 -1.02 8.02
CA ALA A 105 -9.59 -2.04 9.01
C ALA A 105 -10.68 -2.28 10.06
N LEU A 106 -11.57 -1.31 10.32
CA LEU A 106 -12.70 -1.45 11.24
C LEU A 106 -13.90 -2.17 10.60
N ASP A 107 -14.19 -1.87 9.33
CA ASP A 107 -15.44 -2.30 8.68
C ASP A 107 -15.26 -3.40 7.61
N THR A 108 -14.04 -3.64 7.10
CA THR A 108 -13.83 -4.44 5.88
C THR A 108 -12.67 -5.43 6.06
N PRO A 109 -12.82 -6.71 5.70
CA PRO A 109 -13.91 -7.32 4.89
C PRO A 109 -15.21 -7.59 5.64
N ASP A 110 -15.15 -7.86 6.94
CA ASP A 110 -16.31 -8.00 7.83
C ASP A 110 -16.20 -7.06 9.04
N ARG A 111 -17.28 -6.96 9.82
CA ARG A 111 -17.36 -6.09 11.00
C ARG A 111 -17.56 -6.93 12.27
N PRO A 112 -16.47 -7.39 12.92
CA PRO A 112 -16.57 -8.10 14.18
C PRO A 112 -17.18 -7.19 15.26
N ARG A 113 -17.95 -7.77 16.19
CA ARG A 113 -18.70 -7.01 17.21
C ARG A 113 -17.81 -6.07 18.03
N ALA A 114 -16.59 -6.51 18.36
CA ALA A 114 -15.59 -5.72 19.09
C ALA A 114 -15.14 -4.43 18.36
N LEU A 115 -15.25 -4.38 17.03
CA LEU A 115 -14.93 -3.20 16.22
C LEU A 115 -16.19 -2.43 15.78
N GLY A 116 -17.36 -2.84 16.28
CA GLY A 116 -18.65 -2.27 15.92
C GLY A 116 -18.86 -0.83 16.43
N HIS A 117 -18.00 -0.33 17.31
CA HIS A 117 -18.23 0.94 17.99
C HIS A 117 -18.06 2.16 17.07
N ARG A 118 -19.09 3.04 17.05
CA ARG A 118 -19.10 4.23 16.20
C ARG A 118 -17.99 5.24 16.56
N TRP A 119 -17.61 5.32 17.84
CA TRP A 119 -16.58 6.27 18.30
C TRP A 119 -15.20 6.00 17.69
N LEU A 120 -14.85 4.73 17.40
CA LEU A 120 -13.58 4.38 16.73
C LEU A 120 -13.48 5.02 15.34
N ARG A 121 -14.60 5.09 14.62
CA ARG A 121 -14.68 5.77 13.32
C ARG A 121 -14.55 7.27 13.49
N TRP A 122 -15.18 7.85 14.51
CA TRP A 122 -15.03 9.26 14.82
C TRP A 122 -13.59 9.64 15.17
N LEU A 123 -12.86 8.81 15.91
CA LEU A 123 -11.44 9.04 16.16
C LEU A 123 -10.61 9.01 14.88
N ALA A 124 -10.88 8.06 13.97
CA ALA A 124 -10.18 7.98 12.70
C ALA A 124 -10.42 9.20 11.78
N TRP A 125 -11.61 9.80 11.81
CA TRP A 125 -11.87 11.00 11.00
C TRP A 125 -11.49 12.29 11.72
N GLY A 126 -11.80 12.38 13.02
CA GLY A 126 -11.44 13.53 13.86
C GLY A 126 -9.93 13.72 13.94
N GLY A 127 -9.17 12.65 14.14
CA GLY A 127 -7.71 12.70 14.11
C GLY A 127 -7.15 13.16 12.76
N ALA A 128 -7.77 12.75 11.66
CA ALA A 128 -7.37 13.18 10.32
C ALA A 128 -7.65 14.66 10.09
N VAL A 129 -8.82 15.16 10.52
CA VAL A 129 -9.16 16.58 10.45
C VAL A 129 -8.17 17.42 11.26
N VAL A 130 -7.90 17.01 12.51
CA VAL A 130 -6.95 17.73 13.37
C VAL A 130 -5.54 17.71 12.77
N ALA A 131 -5.09 16.57 12.25
CA ALA A 131 -3.78 16.46 11.62
C ALA A 131 -3.67 17.31 10.35
N SER A 132 -4.71 17.32 9.51
CA SER A 132 -4.75 18.16 8.31
C SER A 132 -4.78 19.64 8.64
N VAL A 133 -5.67 20.08 9.53
CA VAL A 133 -5.74 21.49 9.95
C VAL A 133 -4.43 21.92 10.60
N GLY A 134 -3.86 21.08 11.46
CA GLY A 134 -2.58 21.35 12.10
C GLY A 134 -1.42 21.49 11.11
N ALA A 135 -1.30 20.59 10.14
CA ALA A 135 -0.29 20.67 9.09
C ALA A 135 -0.48 21.90 8.20
N LEU A 136 -1.71 22.17 7.77
CA LEU A 136 -2.04 23.34 6.94
C LEU A 136 -1.72 24.66 7.63
N LEU A 137 -2.09 24.80 8.90
CA LEU A 137 -1.81 26.03 9.65
C LEU A 137 -0.31 26.20 9.92
N ALA A 138 0.47 25.11 9.95
CA ALA A 138 1.92 25.16 10.09
C ALA A 138 2.64 25.52 8.79
N GLU A 139 2.03 25.25 7.63
CA GLU A 139 2.52 25.62 6.29
C GLU A 139 2.00 26.99 5.84
N ALA A 140 0.96 27.51 6.47
CA ALA A 140 0.38 28.80 6.14
C ALA A 140 1.35 29.97 6.46
N PRO A 141 1.38 31.02 5.62
CA PRO A 141 2.09 32.25 5.95
C PRO A 141 1.52 32.86 7.23
N ALA A 142 2.32 33.66 7.94
CA ALA A 142 1.91 34.34 9.16
C ALA A 142 0.62 35.17 8.92
N MET A 143 -0.48 34.77 9.56
CA MET A 143 -1.78 35.43 9.41
C MET A 143 -2.06 36.35 10.61
N PRO A 144 -2.42 37.63 10.38
CA PRO A 144 -2.92 38.48 11.45
C PRO A 144 -4.34 38.02 11.83
N VAL A 145 -4.52 37.59 13.08
CA VAL A 145 -5.81 37.17 13.63
C VAL A 145 -6.09 38.01 14.88
N GLY A 146 -7.05 38.92 14.79
CA GLY A 146 -7.45 39.76 15.93
C GLY A 146 -6.39 40.79 16.36
N GLY A 147 -5.49 41.20 15.46
CA GLY A 147 -4.41 42.15 15.77
C GLY A 147 -3.09 41.48 16.17
N ASP A 148 -3.11 40.21 16.54
CA ASP A 148 -1.93 39.40 16.85
C ASP A 148 -1.56 38.47 15.69
N VAL A 149 -0.27 38.17 15.56
CA VAL A 149 0.22 37.23 14.54
C VAL A 149 0.07 35.81 15.08
N LEU A 150 -0.82 35.01 14.47
CA LEU A 150 -0.93 33.60 14.80
C LEU A 150 0.23 32.84 14.15
N ILE A 151 1.14 32.32 14.98
CA ILE A 151 2.24 31.47 14.55
C ILE A 151 2.00 30.06 15.08
N VAL A 152 1.74 29.11 14.18
CA VAL A 152 1.66 27.70 14.56
C VAL A 152 3.08 27.12 14.64
N PRO A 153 3.42 26.39 15.72
CA PRO A 153 4.75 25.81 15.86
C PRO A 153 5.09 24.87 14.71
N GLN A 154 6.29 25.02 14.12
CA GLN A 154 6.75 24.24 12.97
C GLN A 154 6.65 22.71 13.16
N ARG A 155 6.71 22.21 14.40
CA ARG A 155 6.50 20.78 14.71
C ARG A 155 5.16 20.22 14.17
N TRP A 156 4.16 21.07 13.95
CA TRP A 156 2.86 20.67 13.43
C TRP A 156 2.87 20.30 11.94
N THR A 157 3.91 20.64 11.16
CA THR A 157 4.08 20.12 9.79
C THR A 157 4.18 18.59 9.77
N TRP A 158 4.65 18.00 10.87
CA TRP A 158 4.74 16.55 11.03
C TRP A 158 3.42 15.89 11.47
N ALA A 159 2.38 16.66 11.80
CA ALA A 159 1.11 16.10 12.26
C ALA A 159 0.49 15.16 11.21
N ALA A 160 0.51 15.58 9.93
CA ALA A 160 -0.03 14.80 8.84
C ALA A 160 0.68 13.44 8.65
N PRO A 161 2.02 13.38 8.46
CA PRO A 161 2.72 12.11 8.30
C PRO A 161 2.71 11.22 9.55
N LEU A 162 2.79 11.80 10.76
CA LEU A 162 2.73 11.03 12.01
C LEU A 162 1.36 10.40 12.21
N TYR A 163 0.29 11.16 11.98
CA TYR A 163 -1.06 10.64 12.06
C TYR A 163 -1.28 9.50 11.06
N ALA A 164 -0.89 9.71 9.80
CA ALA A 164 -1.04 8.68 8.78
C ALA A 164 -0.26 7.40 9.11
N GLY A 165 1.00 7.53 9.53
CA GLY A 165 1.82 6.39 9.97
C GLY A 165 1.19 5.64 11.14
N LEU A 166 0.73 6.35 12.17
CA LEU A 166 0.06 5.76 13.33
C LEU A 166 -1.25 5.08 12.93
N ALA A 167 -2.10 5.73 12.13
CA ALA A 167 -3.38 5.19 11.71
C ALA A 167 -3.21 3.91 10.87
N VAL A 168 -2.22 3.87 9.97
CA VAL A 168 -1.89 2.66 9.19
C VAL A 168 -1.30 1.57 10.08
N ALA A 169 -0.48 1.91 11.07
CA ALA A 169 0.04 0.95 12.05
C ALA A 169 -1.08 0.32 12.89
N VAL A 170 -1.99 1.14 13.42
CA VAL A 170 -3.18 0.67 14.13
C VAL A 170 -4.05 -0.18 13.21
N ALA A 171 -4.24 0.23 11.95
CA ALA A 171 -4.97 -0.55 10.96
C ALA A 171 -4.35 -1.95 10.76
N ALA A 172 -3.03 -2.04 10.63
CA ALA A 172 -2.31 -3.30 10.50
C ALA A 172 -2.50 -4.19 11.73
N VAL A 173 -2.39 -3.63 12.94
CA VAL A 173 -2.61 -4.35 14.20
C VAL A 173 -4.03 -4.88 14.29
N LEU A 174 -5.04 -4.05 14.02
CA LEU A 174 -6.45 -4.45 14.01
C LEU A 174 -6.69 -5.58 13.02
N ARG A 175 -6.08 -5.51 11.83
CA ARG A 175 -6.18 -6.56 10.82
C ARG A 175 -5.57 -7.88 11.25
N VAL A 176 -4.44 -7.88 11.95
CA VAL A 176 -3.84 -9.09 12.52
C VAL A 176 -4.72 -9.66 13.65
N ALA A 177 -5.24 -8.77 14.50
CA ALA A 177 -6.08 -9.14 15.64
C ALA A 177 -7.43 -9.77 15.22
N ARG A 178 -7.90 -9.58 13.98
CA ARG A 178 -9.19 -10.09 13.48
C ARG A 178 -9.40 -11.59 13.72
N ARG A 179 -8.32 -12.38 13.70
CA ARG A 179 -8.36 -13.82 14.00
C ARG A 179 -8.90 -14.12 15.40
N ARG A 180 -8.64 -13.23 16.37
CA ARG A 180 -9.09 -13.35 17.76
C ARG A 180 -10.46 -12.69 18.00
N MET A 181 -10.96 -11.91 17.04
CA MET A 181 -12.18 -11.11 17.18
C MET A 181 -13.43 -11.78 16.56
N GLY A 182 -13.31 -13.04 16.12
CA GLY A 182 -14.43 -13.81 15.58
C GLY A 182 -14.82 -13.48 14.14
N SER A 183 -13.87 -13.01 13.32
CA SER A 183 -14.09 -12.82 11.88
C SER A 183 -14.34 -14.15 11.16
N ALA A 184 -15.19 -14.13 10.13
CA ALA A 184 -15.49 -15.31 9.32
C ALA A 184 -14.23 -15.82 8.56
N PRO A 185 -14.11 -17.12 8.25
CA PRO A 185 -12.93 -17.67 7.54
C PRO A 185 -12.65 -16.99 6.19
N GLU A 186 -13.69 -16.70 5.41
CA GLU A 186 -13.61 -15.99 4.12
C GLU A 186 -13.13 -14.54 4.30
N ALA A 187 -13.58 -13.89 5.37
CA ALA A 187 -13.13 -12.56 5.76
C ALA A 187 -11.66 -12.57 6.19
N LEU A 188 -11.20 -13.60 6.89
CA LEU A 188 -9.78 -13.75 7.24
C LEU A 188 -8.89 -14.00 6.02
N ALA A 189 -9.37 -14.78 5.05
CA ALA A 189 -8.64 -15.05 3.80
C ALA A 189 -8.45 -13.77 2.97
N SER A 190 -9.52 -12.99 2.79
CA SER A 190 -9.47 -11.70 2.07
C SER A 190 -8.66 -10.64 2.83
N ASN A 191 -8.75 -10.60 4.16
CA ASN A 191 -7.99 -9.68 5.02
C ASN A 191 -6.47 -9.89 4.94
N GLY A 192 -6.00 -11.08 4.55
CA GLY A 192 -4.56 -11.36 4.39
C GLY A 192 -3.87 -10.39 3.42
N TRP A 193 -4.55 -10.00 2.34
CA TRP A 193 -4.03 -9.04 1.35
C TRP A 193 -3.85 -7.63 1.91
N ALA A 194 -4.87 -7.12 2.59
CA ALA A 194 -4.81 -5.80 3.20
C ALA A 194 -3.83 -5.78 4.38
N THR A 195 -3.68 -6.88 5.11
CA THR A 195 -2.67 -7.02 6.16
C THR A 195 -1.27 -6.91 5.58
N LEU A 196 -0.95 -7.68 4.53
CA LEU A 196 0.36 -7.61 3.87
C LEU A 196 0.65 -6.20 3.34
N GLY A 197 -0.31 -5.59 2.63
CA GLY A 197 -0.15 -4.24 2.09
C GLY A 197 0.08 -3.20 3.19
N SER A 198 -0.68 -3.30 4.30
CA SER A 198 -0.52 -2.40 5.45
C SER A 198 0.81 -2.61 6.16
N THR A 199 1.28 -3.85 6.35
CA THR A 199 2.58 -4.13 6.99
C THR A 199 3.73 -3.54 6.19
N VAL A 200 3.73 -3.73 4.86
CA VAL A 200 4.74 -3.11 3.99
C VAL A 200 4.63 -1.59 4.03
N ALA A 201 3.41 -1.05 4.06
CA ALA A 201 3.19 0.39 4.18
C ALA A 201 3.72 0.99 5.48
N VAL A 202 3.54 0.29 6.61
CA VAL A 202 4.10 0.67 7.91
C VAL A 202 5.63 0.61 7.85
N ALA A 203 6.19 -0.51 7.38
CA ALA A 203 7.64 -0.69 7.32
C ALA A 203 8.31 0.38 6.45
N ALA A 204 7.85 0.56 5.22
CA ALA A 204 8.41 1.56 4.30
C ALA A 204 8.11 2.99 4.74
N GLY A 205 6.88 3.28 5.19
CA GLY A 205 6.44 4.61 5.56
C GLY A 205 7.07 5.13 6.85
N LEU A 206 7.13 4.31 7.91
CA LEU A 206 7.77 4.71 9.17
C LEU A 206 9.29 4.76 9.06
N SER A 207 9.91 3.83 8.31
CA SER A 207 11.35 3.89 8.05
C SER A 207 11.69 5.12 7.23
N GLY A 208 10.93 5.41 6.17
CA GLY A 208 11.09 6.63 5.37
C GLY A 208 10.92 7.88 6.23
N LEU A 209 9.88 7.95 7.04
CA LEU A 209 9.62 9.10 7.92
C LEU A 209 10.74 9.30 8.94
N GLY A 210 11.16 8.24 9.63
CA GLY A 210 12.19 8.32 10.67
C GLY A 210 13.55 8.72 10.11
N LEU A 211 13.94 8.13 8.98
CA LEU A 211 15.23 8.40 8.36
C LEU A 211 15.28 9.76 7.64
N VAL A 212 14.18 10.21 7.02
CA VAL A 212 14.08 11.60 6.51
C VAL A 212 14.21 12.60 7.65
N ARG A 213 13.57 12.33 8.79
CA ARG A 213 13.67 13.21 9.97
C ARG A 213 15.08 13.26 10.57
N ALA A 214 15.84 12.18 10.40
CA ALA A 214 17.23 12.09 10.84
C ALA A 214 18.24 12.61 9.80
N ASP A 215 17.77 13.13 8.66
CA ASP A 215 18.59 13.54 7.52
C ASP A 215 19.55 12.43 7.02
N ALA A 216 19.10 11.18 7.15
CA ALA A 216 19.91 9.97 6.92
C ALA A 216 19.59 9.25 5.60
N LEU A 217 18.79 9.87 4.73
CA LEU A 217 18.39 9.31 3.45
C LEU A 217 18.64 10.28 2.30
N ALA A 218 19.20 9.75 1.21
CA ALA A 218 19.18 10.42 -0.06
C ALA A 218 17.71 10.66 -0.51
N PRO A 219 17.39 11.81 -1.13
CA PRO A 219 16.03 12.15 -1.56
C PRO A 219 15.36 11.09 -2.44
N GLU A 220 16.13 10.43 -3.31
CA GLU A 220 15.66 9.40 -4.24
C GLU A 220 15.19 8.14 -3.50
N VAL A 221 15.89 7.77 -2.42
CA VAL A 221 15.53 6.62 -1.59
C VAL A 221 14.28 6.94 -0.77
N ALA A 222 14.17 8.17 -0.25
CA ALA A 222 12.96 8.63 0.43
C ALA A 222 11.73 8.57 -0.50
N ARG A 223 11.86 9.03 -1.74
CA ARG A 223 10.83 8.91 -2.80
C ARG A 223 10.40 7.45 -3.02
N GLY A 224 11.37 6.54 -3.12
CA GLY A 224 11.11 5.10 -3.27
C GLY A 224 10.34 4.49 -2.09
N LEU A 225 10.68 4.88 -0.86
CA LEU A 225 10.00 4.41 0.36
C LEU A 225 8.55 4.92 0.45
N TRP A 226 8.30 6.18 0.10
CA TRP A 226 6.94 6.72 0.01
C TRP A 226 6.11 6.00 -1.05
N ALA A 227 6.69 5.76 -2.22
CA ALA A 227 6.06 4.99 -3.29
C ALA A 227 5.70 3.57 -2.85
N ALA A 228 6.68 2.85 -2.30
CA ALA A 228 6.49 1.50 -1.79
C ALA A 228 5.39 1.46 -0.72
N SER A 229 5.35 2.45 0.17
CA SER A 229 4.34 2.53 1.23
C SER A 229 2.93 2.72 0.66
N LEU A 230 2.71 3.77 -0.12
CA LEU A 230 1.39 4.14 -0.62
C LEU A 230 0.83 3.12 -1.63
N VAL A 231 1.68 2.59 -2.50
CA VAL A 231 1.29 1.54 -3.47
C VAL A 231 0.94 0.25 -2.75
N SER A 232 1.75 -0.18 -1.78
CA SER A 232 1.46 -1.42 -1.03
C SER A 232 0.17 -1.30 -0.23
N LEU A 233 -0.06 -0.14 0.39
CA LEU A 233 -1.29 0.14 1.10
C LEU A 233 -2.50 0.00 0.17
N LEU A 234 -2.49 0.66 -0.99
CA LEU A 234 -3.59 0.58 -1.94
C LEU A 234 -3.74 -0.84 -2.52
N ALA A 235 -2.65 -1.43 -3.02
CA ALA A 235 -2.68 -2.73 -3.69
C ALA A 235 -3.22 -3.83 -2.78
N GLY A 236 -2.85 -3.82 -1.49
CA GLY A 236 -3.40 -4.74 -0.49
C GLY A 236 -4.91 -4.60 -0.32
N HIS A 237 -5.43 -3.37 -0.28
CA HIS A 237 -6.86 -3.10 -0.13
C HIS A 237 -7.66 -3.39 -1.40
N VAL A 238 -7.09 -3.13 -2.59
CA VAL A 238 -7.70 -3.53 -3.88
C VAL A 238 -7.78 -5.06 -3.98
N ALA A 239 -6.71 -5.78 -3.62
CA ALA A 239 -6.67 -7.23 -3.69
C ALA A 239 -7.63 -7.89 -2.68
N MET A 240 -7.87 -7.28 -1.51
CA MET A 240 -8.86 -7.73 -0.53
C MET A 240 -10.29 -7.73 -1.09
N LEU A 241 -10.66 -6.69 -1.86
CA LEU A 241 -12.02 -6.52 -2.41
C LEU A 241 -12.25 -7.24 -3.75
N GLY A 242 -11.18 -7.63 -4.45
CA GLY A 242 -11.28 -8.27 -5.76
C GLY A 242 -11.78 -9.73 -5.69
N ALA A 243 -12.94 -10.02 -6.29
CA ALA A 243 -13.58 -11.34 -6.29
C ALA A 243 -12.69 -12.49 -6.81
N ARG A 244 -11.74 -12.20 -7.72
CA ARG A 244 -10.83 -13.23 -8.29
C ARG A 244 -9.63 -13.60 -7.40
N ARG A 245 -9.38 -12.88 -6.30
CA ARG A 245 -8.11 -12.99 -5.52
C ARG A 245 -8.27 -13.51 -4.08
N GLN A 246 -9.49 -13.76 -3.63
CA GLN A 246 -9.78 -14.18 -2.24
C GLN A 246 -9.29 -15.60 -1.93
N VAL A 247 -9.29 -16.52 -2.91
CA VAL A 247 -8.98 -17.95 -2.70
C VAL A 247 -7.46 -18.26 -2.67
N HIS A 248 -6.59 -17.32 -3.06
CA HIS A 248 -5.15 -17.58 -3.23
C HIS A 248 -4.23 -16.74 -2.34
N ALA A 249 -4.76 -16.03 -1.35
CA ALA A 249 -4.01 -15.06 -0.55
C ALA A 249 -2.70 -15.64 0.01
N GLY A 250 -2.72 -16.85 0.60
CA GLY A 250 -1.51 -17.46 1.16
C GLY A 250 -0.43 -17.81 0.13
N ARG A 251 -0.80 -18.38 -1.04
CA ARG A 251 0.17 -18.73 -2.10
C ARG A 251 0.75 -17.46 -2.74
N SER A 252 -0.10 -16.47 -3.02
CA SER A 252 0.33 -15.23 -3.66
C SER A 252 1.11 -14.32 -2.71
N THR A 253 0.77 -14.29 -1.41
CA THR A 253 1.56 -13.60 -0.37
C THR A 253 2.98 -14.15 -0.30
N ARG A 254 3.13 -15.48 -0.30
CA ARG A 254 4.45 -16.13 -0.30
C ARG A 254 5.27 -15.80 -1.55
N ARG A 255 4.62 -15.74 -2.73
CA ARG A 255 5.28 -15.30 -3.98
C ARG A 255 5.71 -13.83 -3.90
N LEU A 256 4.87 -12.97 -3.36
CA LEU A 256 5.20 -11.54 -3.21
C LEU A 256 6.35 -11.32 -2.23
N ILE A 257 6.35 -11.98 -1.08
CA ILE A 257 7.45 -11.88 -0.11
C ILE A 257 8.75 -12.39 -0.73
N ALA A 258 8.73 -13.54 -1.41
CA ALA A 258 9.90 -14.07 -2.09
C ALA A 258 10.42 -13.12 -3.19
N GLY A 259 9.51 -12.53 -3.98
CA GLY A 259 9.86 -11.56 -5.01
C GLY A 259 10.45 -10.28 -4.43
N ALA A 260 9.83 -9.74 -3.38
CA ALA A 260 10.30 -8.55 -2.69
C ALA A 260 11.68 -8.75 -2.06
N LEU A 261 11.93 -9.90 -1.43
CA LEU A 261 13.26 -10.25 -0.91
C LEU A 261 14.28 -10.37 -2.03
N ALA A 262 13.92 -11.03 -3.14
CA ALA A 262 14.81 -11.21 -4.27
C ALA A 262 15.21 -9.88 -4.92
N VAL A 263 14.23 -9.03 -5.22
CA VAL A 263 14.46 -7.70 -5.76
C VAL A 263 15.23 -6.85 -4.75
N GLY A 264 14.86 -6.87 -3.47
CA GLY A 264 15.53 -6.07 -2.44
C GLY A 264 17.01 -6.40 -2.30
N VAL A 265 17.38 -7.68 -2.26
CA VAL A 265 18.79 -8.10 -2.21
C VAL A 265 19.54 -7.67 -3.46
N VAL A 266 18.96 -7.86 -4.65
CA VAL A 266 19.60 -7.46 -5.91
C VAL A 266 19.75 -5.95 -6.00
N SER A 267 18.75 -5.18 -5.57
CA SER A 267 18.82 -3.71 -5.52
C SER A 267 19.91 -3.22 -4.56
N VAL A 268 20.06 -3.83 -3.38
CA VAL A 268 21.15 -3.49 -2.44
C VAL A 268 22.50 -3.79 -3.06
N LEU A 269 22.68 -4.97 -3.66
CA LEU A 269 23.92 -5.33 -4.33
C LEU A 269 24.22 -4.37 -5.50
N ALA A 270 23.23 -4.05 -6.32
CA ALA A 270 23.35 -3.12 -7.43
C ALA A 270 23.74 -1.72 -6.94
N ALA A 271 23.14 -1.23 -5.84
CA ALA A 271 23.49 0.05 -5.24
C ALA A 271 24.96 0.08 -4.76
N LEU A 272 25.44 -0.99 -4.12
CA LEU A 272 26.84 -1.11 -3.69
C LEU A 272 27.84 -1.17 -4.85
N LEU A 273 27.38 -1.55 -6.05
CA LEU A 273 28.19 -1.70 -7.25
C LEU A 273 28.05 -0.50 -8.21
N VAL A 274 27.12 0.43 -7.96
CA VAL A 274 26.76 1.49 -8.91
C VAL A 274 27.94 2.42 -9.21
N GLU A 275 28.75 2.74 -8.20
CA GLU A 275 29.94 3.58 -8.34
C GLU A 275 31.08 2.91 -9.12
N ARG A 276 30.99 1.59 -9.34
CA ARG A 276 32.00 0.79 -10.06
C ARG A 276 31.58 0.44 -11.47
N LEU A 277 30.36 0.81 -11.88
CA LEU A 277 29.81 0.49 -13.19
C LEU A 277 30.21 1.55 -14.23
N PRO A 278 30.62 1.15 -15.44
CA PRO A 278 30.87 2.09 -16.54
C PRO A 278 29.60 2.87 -16.89
N SER A 279 29.74 4.16 -17.17
CA SER A 279 28.63 5.07 -17.57
C SER A 279 28.10 4.83 -18.98
N ASP A 280 28.58 3.80 -19.66
CA ASP A 280 28.22 3.46 -21.03
C ASP A 280 26.76 2.90 -21.09
N PRO A 281 25.91 3.37 -22.03
CA PRO A 281 24.52 2.92 -22.14
C PRO A 281 24.36 1.41 -22.31
N VAL A 282 25.32 0.75 -22.97
CA VAL A 282 25.28 -0.70 -23.20
C VAL A 282 25.54 -1.45 -21.88
N ALA A 283 26.51 -1.04 -21.09
CA ALA A 283 26.83 -1.58 -19.77
C ALA A 283 25.68 -1.38 -18.79
N ILE A 284 25.00 -0.23 -18.84
CA ILE A 284 23.77 0.01 -18.07
C ILE A 284 22.68 -0.99 -18.49
N GLY A 285 22.46 -1.16 -19.80
CA GLY A 285 21.49 -2.13 -20.34
C GLY A 285 21.79 -3.57 -19.92
N VAL A 286 23.05 -3.99 -20.01
CA VAL A 286 23.53 -5.31 -19.56
C VAL A 286 23.37 -5.46 -18.05
N GLY A 287 23.69 -4.43 -17.27
CA GLY A 287 23.53 -4.42 -15.82
C GLY A 287 22.07 -4.58 -15.38
N VAL A 288 21.13 -3.90 -16.04
CA VAL A 288 19.69 -4.04 -15.80
C VAL A 288 19.22 -5.45 -16.15
N ALA A 289 19.65 -5.99 -17.30
CA ALA A 289 19.32 -7.36 -17.69
C ALA A 289 19.86 -8.39 -16.69
N PHE A 290 21.10 -8.22 -16.23
CA PHE A 290 21.70 -9.06 -15.19
C PHE A 290 20.93 -8.97 -13.87
N CYS A 291 20.54 -7.76 -13.44
CA CYS A 291 19.72 -7.58 -12.24
C CYS A 291 18.36 -8.27 -12.37
N ALA A 292 17.73 -8.23 -13.54
CA ALA A 292 16.47 -8.93 -13.78
C ALA A 292 16.64 -10.46 -13.70
N VAL A 293 17.69 -11.00 -14.31
CA VAL A 293 18.02 -12.44 -14.26
C VAL A 293 18.37 -12.87 -12.83
N ALA A 294 19.22 -12.11 -12.14
CA ALA A 294 19.61 -12.37 -10.76
C ALA A 294 18.39 -12.33 -9.82
N SER A 295 17.47 -11.37 -10.02
CA SER A 295 16.23 -11.28 -9.26
C SER A 295 15.34 -12.50 -9.50
N ALA A 296 15.22 -12.96 -10.75
CA ALA A 296 14.45 -14.15 -11.10
C ALA A 296 15.06 -15.44 -10.51
N ALA A 297 16.39 -15.56 -10.53
CA ALA A 297 17.11 -16.69 -9.93
C ALA A 297 16.95 -16.70 -8.40
N LEU A 298 17.17 -15.56 -7.76
CA LEU A 298 17.04 -15.42 -6.31
C LEU A 298 15.61 -15.66 -5.86
N TYR A 299 14.61 -15.18 -6.62
CA TYR A 299 13.19 -15.45 -6.38
C TYR A 299 12.89 -16.95 -6.30
N ARG A 300 13.49 -17.78 -7.17
CA ARG A 300 13.27 -19.24 -7.13
C ARG A 300 13.77 -19.83 -5.80
N LEU A 301 14.91 -19.35 -5.30
CA LEU A 301 15.50 -19.81 -4.03
C LEU A 301 14.68 -19.33 -2.82
N THR A 302 14.37 -18.02 -2.75
CA THR A 302 13.56 -17.48 -1.65
C THR A 302 12.16 -18.06 -1.64
N PHE A 303 11.56 -18.35 -2.79
CA PHE A 303 10.21 -18.92 -2.84
C PHE A 303 10.15 -20.30 -2.17
N VAL A 304 11.15 -21.15 -2.36
CA VAL A 304 11.22 -22.46 -1.69
C VAL A 304 11.35 -22.30 -0.17
N ALA A 305 12.24 -21.41 0.28
CA ALA A 305 12.46 -21.13 1.70
C ALA A 305 11.21 -20.54 2.36
N VAL A 306 10.62 -19.51 1.76
CA VAL A 306 9.40 -18.84 2.21
C VAL A 306 8.22 -19.81 2.24
N ARG A 307 8.12 -20.74 1.27
CA ARG A 307 7.07 -21.77 1.29
C ARG A 307 7.21 -22.72 2.47
N ARG A 308 8.43 -23.13 2.83
CA ARG A 308 8.66 -24.00 3.99
C ARG A 308 8.39 -23.28 5.31
N LEU A 309 8.79 -22.02 5.42
CA LEU A 309 8.67 -21.24 6.66
C LEU A 309 7.24 -20.72 6.93
N LEU A 310 6.50 -20.33 5.89
CA LEU A 310 5.19 -19.66 6.02
C LEU A 310 3.99 -20.55 5.67
N ALA A 311 4.16 -21.86 5.49
CA ALA A 311 3.05 -22.79 5.31
C ALA A 311 2.65 -23.47 6.63
N PRO A 312 1.34 -23.70 6.89
CA PRO A 312 0.90 -24.44 8.07
C PRO A 312 1.59 -25.81 8.11
N PHE A 313 2.13 -26.19 9.27
CA PHE A 313 2.88 -27.44 9.48
C PHE A 313 4.06 -27.67 8.50
N GLY A 314 4.69 -26.60 8.03
CA GLY A 314 5.82 -26.66 7.10
C GLY A 314 5.45 -27.02 5.67
N GLY A 315 4.16 -26.96 5.31
CA GLY A 315 3.67 -27.31 3.97
C GLY A 315 3.05 -28.70 3.87
N ARG A 316 3.24 -29.55 4.88
CA ARG A 316 2.72 -30.93 4.94
C ARG A 316 1.21 -31.01 4.78
N LEU A 317 0.48 -30.07 5.40
CA LEU A 317 -0.99 -30.04 5.31
C LEU A 317 -1.47 -29.70 3.90
N ILE A 318 -0.76 -28.80 3.20
CA ILE A 318 -1.06 -28.43 1.80
C ILE A 318 -0.75 -29.58 0.85
N GLU A 319 0.38 -30.27 1.07
CA GLU A 319 0.75 -31.46 0.31
C GLU A 319 -0.24 -32.59 0.53
N GLY A 320 -0.65 -32.85 1.77
CA GLY A 320 -1.69 -33.82 2.11
C GLY A 320 -3.03 -33.51 1.42
N THR A 321 -3.49 -32.25 1.44
CA THR A 321 -4.74 -31.88 0.74
C THR A 321 -4.63 -31.98 -0.79
N ASN A 322 -3.50 -31.62 -1.40
CA ASN A 322 -3.34 -31.78 -2.86
C ASN A 322 -3.25 -33.26 -3.26
N GLU A 323 -2.64 -34.07 -2.41
CA GLU A 323 -2.54 -35.51 -2.60
C GLU A 323 -3.91 -36.19 -2.48
N ALA A 324 -4.68 -35.85 -1.45
CA ALA A 324 -6.07 -36.26 -1.29
C ALA A 324 -6.94 -35.82 -2.48
N LEU A 325 -6.78 -34.58 -2.95
CA LEU A 325 -7.52 -34.07 -4.12
C LEU A 325 -7.15 -34.83 -5.40
N ARG A 326 -5.87 -35.13 -5.63
CA ARG A 326 -5.42 -35.91 -6.79
C ARG A 326 -5.98 -37.34 -6.76
N ARG A 327 -6.03 -37.98 -5.59
CA ARG A 327 -6.65 -39.30 -5.41
C ARG A 327 -8.16 -39.25 -5.62
N ALA A 328 -8.81 -38.19 -5.14
CA ALA A 328 -10.26 -37.99 -5.32
C ALA A 328 -10.65 -37.77 -6.80
N VAL A 329 -9.81 -37.10 -7.61
CA VAL A 329 -10.05 -36.93 -9.05
C VAL A 329 -10.03 -38.25 -9.82
N GLY A 330 -9.30 -39.25 -9.33
CA GLY A 330 -9.25 -40.60 -9.88
C GLY A 330 -10.25 -41.58 -9.28
N ALA A 331 -11.07 -41.17 -8.31
CA ALA A 331 -12.02 -42.04 -7.64
C ALA A 331 -13.27 -42.25 -8.50
N THR A 332 -13.65 -43.52 -8.71
CA THR A 332 -14.81 -43.88 -9.54
C THR A 332 -16.07 -44.18 -8.72
N ASP A 333 -15.94 -44.33 -7.40
CA ASP A 333 -17.04 -44.60 -6.48
C ASP A 333 -16.89 -43.80 -5.16
N LEU A 334 -17.97 -43.80 -4.35
CA LEU A 334 -18.05 -43.06 -3.09
C LEU A 334 -17.11 -43.62 -2.01
N GLU A 335 -16.75 -44.90 -2.09
CA GLU A 335 -15.92 -45.59 -1.10
C GLU A 335 -14.44 -45.21 -1.30
N GLN A 336 -13.98 -45.19 -2.55
CA GLN A 336 -12.69 -44.66 -2.97
C GLN A 336 -12.56 -43.16 -2.70
N LEU A 337 -13.64 -42.40 -2.89
CA LEU A 337 -13.66 -40.98 -2.52
C LEU A 337 -13.52 -40.79 -1.00
N GLY A 338 -14.21 -41.62 -0.21
CA GLY A 338 -14.11 -41.64 1.25
C GLY A 338 -12.69 -41.97 1.73
N ALA A 339 -12.08 -43.01 1.16
CA ALA A 339 -10.71 -43.43 1.47
C ALA A 339 -9.63 -42.42 1.01
N ALA A 340 -9.93 -41.61 -0.02
CA ALA A 340 -9.03 -40.57 -0.50
C ALA A 340 -9.03 -39.31 0.39
N ILE A 341 -10.15 -39.02 1.08
CA ILE A 341 -10.36 -37.80 1.87
C ILE A 341 -10.14 -38.03 3.37
N LEU A 342 -10.49 -39.20 3.89
CA LEU A 342 -10.32 -39.54 5.30
C LEU A 342 -8.95 -40.19 5.55
N PRO A 343 -8.22 -39.81 6.62
CA PRO A 343 -7.05 -40.58 7.04
C PRO A 343 -7.49 -42.01 7.39
N PRO A 344 -6.64 -43.03 7.18
CA PRO A 344 -6.95 -44.39 7.60
C PRO A 344 -7.24 -44.36 9.10
N LEU A 345 -8.41 -44.86 9.49
CA LEU A 345 -8.81 -45.06 10.88
C LEU A 345 -7.91 -46.11 11.54
#